data_AF-A0A0F9CNL5-F1
#
_entry.id   AF-A0A0F9CNL5-F1
#
_cell.length_a   1.000
_cell.length_b   1.000
_cell.length_c   1.000
_cell.angle_alpha   90.00
_cell.angle_beta   90.00
_cell.angle_gamma   90.00
#
_symmetry.space_group_name_H-M   'P 1'
#
loop_
_entity.id
_entity.type
_entity.pdbx_description
1 polymer ?
#
loop_
_entity_poly.entity_id
_entity_poly.type
_entity_poly.pdbx_seq_one_letter_code
_entity_poly.pdbx_strand_id
1 'polypeptide(L)'
;MQLQRIEDVTDVEIMHGVPPFIKKRRRRGRKGVGLRYEAKVQKHFCNTFGYEYIPGPWFMYRVRERPKVTNYAQPDGLLIQPHRGAITIVEIKYNHCSDSYFQLVDKYLPLVKALFGNDLWAFPLVTVVKWYDRDTSYPASIRLRESIEKCSTAQIGVHICRP
;
A
#
# COMPACT_ATOMS: atom_id res chain seq x y z
N MET A 1 0.31 15.09 -8.90
CA MET A 1 0.55 14.47 -10.23
C MET A 1 -0.33 13.23 -10.25
N GLN A 2 -1.40 13.24 -11.04
CA GLN A 2 -2.33 12.12 -11.10
C GLN A 2 -1.59 10.89 -11.64
N LEU A 3 -1.46 9.83 -10.85
CA LEU A 3 -0.92 8.57 -11.36
C LEU A 3 -1.94 8.01 -12.35
N GLN A 4 -1.49 7.59 -13.53
CA GLN A 4 -2.34 6.84 -14.44
C GLN A 4 -2.67 5.50 -13.78
N ARG A 5 -3.95 5.14 -13.76
CA ARG A 5 -4.41 3.86 -13.25
C ARG A 5 -3.78 2.72 -14.03
N ILE A 6 -3.29 1.72 -13.29
CA ILE A 6 -2.80 0.48 -13.87
C ILE A 6 -4.02 -0.34 -14.30
N GLU A 7 -4.08 -0.62 -15.60
CA GLU A 7 -5.12 -1.42 -16.24
C GLU A 7 -4.47 -2.55 -17.05
N ASP A 8 -5.26 -3.57 -17.41
CA ASP A 8 -4.85 -4.69 -18.25
C ASP A 8 -3.51 -5.35 -17.87
N VAL A 9 -3.34 -5.64 -16.57
CA VAL A 9 -2.19 -6.40 -16.06
C VAL A 9 -2.23 -7.80 -16.68
N THR A 10 -1.22 -8.14 -17.46
CA THR A 10 -1.12 -9.45 -18.14
C THR A 10 -0.28 -10.45 -17.38
N ASP A 11 0.63 -9.95 -16.54
CA ASP A 11 1.59 -10.74 -15.80
C ASP A 11 2.00 -9.97 -14.55
N VAL A 12 2.04 -10.65 -13.41
CA VAL A 12 2.39 -10.07 -12.11
C VAL A 12 3.01 -11.12 -11.21
N GLU A 13 4.11 -10.76 -10.56
CA GLU A 13 4.78 -11.60 -9.57
C GLU A 13 5.27 -10.76 -8.39
N ILE A 14 5.36 -11.38 -7.21
CA ILE A 14 6.09 -10.81 -6.08
C ILE A 14 7.56 -11.23 -6.19
N MET A 15 8.44 -10.25 -6.16
CA MET A 15 9.88 -10.47 -6.21
C MET A 15 10.43 -10.95 -4.87
N HIS A 16 11.38 -11.89 -4.93
CA HIS A 16 12.22 -12.24 -3.79
C HIS A 16 13.30 -11.18 -3.58
N GLY A 17 12.95 -10.12 -2.85
CA GLY A 17 13.86 -9.05 -2.48
C GLY A 17 13.72 -7.78 -3.31
N VAL A 18 14.75 -6.94 -3.25
CA VAL A 18 14.72 -5.60 -3.85
C VAL A 18 15.20 -5.67 -5.31
N PRO A 19 14.54 -4.98 -6.27
CA PRO A 19 15.01 -4.94 -7.65
C PRO A 19 16.46 -4.42 -7.75
N PRO A 20 17.30 -5.00 -8.63
CA PRO A 20 18.75 -4.77 -8.64
C PRO A 20 19.15 -3.32 -8.96
N PHE A 21 18.29 -2.56 -9.64
CA PHE A 21 18.53 -1.16 -9.99
C PHE A 21 18.24 -0.16 -8.85
N ILE A 22 17.63 -0.60 -7.74
CA ILE A 22 17.31 0.27 -6.61
C ILE A 22 18.56 0.49 -5.74
N LYS A 23 19.12 1.69 -5.79
CA LYS A 23 20.28 2.09 -4.97
C LYS A 23 19.81 2.64 -3.61
N LYS A 24 20.34 2.07 -2.51
CA LYS A 24 20.12 2.62 -1.16
C LYS A 24 20.78 4.01 -1.05
N ARG A 25 19.99 5.05 -0.79
CA ARG A 25 20.49 6.42 -0.55
C ARG A 25 19.87 6.98 0.72
N ARG A 26 20.71 7.57 1.58
CA ARG A 26 20.24 8.26 2.78
C ARG A 26 19.50 9.54 2.37
N ARG A 27 18.21 9.64 2.70
CA ARG A 27 17.41 10.85 2.46
C ARG A 27 17.46 11.76 3.69
N ARG A 28 17.59 13.08 3.48
CA ARG A 28 17.58 14.12 4.52
C ARG A 28 16.29 14.96 4.44
N GLY A 29 16.10 15.86 5.41
CA GLY A 29 14.96 16.79 5.45
C GLY A 29 13.60 16.10 5.64
N ARG A 30 12.53 16.72 5.11
CA ARG A 30 11.14 16.22 5.20
C ARG A 30 11.00 14.78 4.68
N LYS A 31 11.67 14.45 3.57
CA LYS A 31 11.69 13.08 3.03
C LYS A 31 12.32 12.08 4.01
N GLY A 32 13.36 12.49 4.72
CA GLY A 32 13.96 11.67 5.77
C GLY A 32 13.04 11.49 6.99
N VAL A 33 12.22 12.47 7.35
CA VAL A 33 11.22 12.35 8.43
C VAL A 33 10.17 11.29 8.09
N GLY A 34 9.61 11.35 6.87
CA GLY A 34 8.63 10.38 6.40
C GLY A 34 9.17 8.95 6.44
N LEU A 35 10.35 8.72 5.87
CA LEU A 35 10.98 7.38 5.85
C LEU A 35 11.29 6.84 7.25
N ARG A 36 11.68 7.70 8.21
CA ARG A 36 11.89 7.26 9.59
C ARG A 36 10.57 6.89 10.27
N TYR A 37 9.50 7.63 10.00
CA TYR A 37 8.19 7.30 10.51
C TYR A 37 7.67 5.99 9.93
N GLU A 38 7.76 5.83 8.61
CA GLU A 38 7.42 4.59 7.91
C GLU A 38 8.17 3.40 8.52
N ALA A 39 9.49 3.49 8.68
CA ALA A 39 10.28 2.43 9.30
C ALA A 39 9.83 2.06 10.73
N LYS A 40 9.35 3.03 11.52
CA LYS A 40 8.79 2.76 12.86
C LYS A 40 7.45 2.04 12.77
N VAL A 41 6.56 2.46 11.88
CA VAL A 41 5.27 1.80 11.63
C VAL A 41 5.48 0.38 11.14
N GLN A 42 6.39 0.18 10.18
CA GLN A 42 6.76 -1.16 9.69
C GLN A 42 7.20 -2.07 10.84
N LYS A 43 8.14 -1.61 11.68
CA LYS A 43 8.59 -2.36 12.84
C LYS A 43 7.45 -2.69 13.81
N HIS A 44 6.58 -1.71 14.08
CA HIS A 44 5.42 -1.91 14.93
C HIS A 44 4.48 -2.96 14.35
N PHE A 45 4.13 -2.89 13.06
CA PHE A 45 3.24 -3.84 12.41
C PHE A 45 3.83 -5.24 12.30
N CYS A 46 5.13 -5.39 11.98
CA CYS A 46 5.79 -6.68 12.03
C CYS A 46 5.72 -7.31 13.44
N ASN A 47 5.87 -6.51 14.49
CA ASN A 47 5.75 -6.99 15.87
C ASN A 47 4.30 -7.34 16.25
N THR A 48 3.32 -6.58 15.78
CA THR A 48 1.90 -6.75 16.12
C THR A 48 1.24 -7.89 15.36
N PHE A 49 1.50 -8.01 14.05
CA PHE A 49 0.80 -8.95 13.16
C PHE A 49 1.65 -10.15 12.76
N GLY A 50 2.95 -10.16 13.08
CA GLY A 50 3.85 -11.26 12.78
C GLY A 50 3.82 -11.65 11.31
N TYR A 51 3.59 -12.94 11.04
CA TYR A 51 3.59 -13.51 9.70
C TYR A 51 2.42 -13.07 8.81
N GLU A 52 1.35 -12.48 9.38
CA GLU A 52 0.24 -11.95 8.57
C GLU A 52 0.63 -10.67 7.84
N TYR A 53 1.70 -9.97 8.26
CA TYR A 53 2.12 -8.71 7.67
C TYR A 53 3.40 -8.84 6.84
N ILE A 54 3.30 -8.47 5.57
CA ILE A 54 4.43 -8.41 4.63
C ILE A 54 4.82 -6.95 4.41
N PRO A 55 5.97 -6.49 4.95
CA PRO A 55 6.45 -5.13 4.76
C PRO A 55 7.05 -4.94 3.36
N GLY A 56 6.60 -3.91 2.65
CA GLY A 56 7.22 -3.42 1.42
C GLY A 56 7.44 -4.45 0.29
N PRO A 57 6.49 -5.35 -0.04
CA PRO A 57 6.72 -6.35 -1.08
C PRO A 57 6.88 -5.69 -2.45
N TRP A 58 7.86 -6.15 -3.23
CA TRP A 58 8.05 -5.68 -4.60
C TRP A 58 7.22 -6.49 -5.57
N PHE A 59 6.42 -5.80 -6.38
CA PHE A 59 5.70 -6.36 -7.51
C PHE A 59 6.47 -6.05 -8.79
N MET A 60 6.71 -7.08 -9.60
CA MET A 60 7.08 -6.94 -11.00
C MET A 60 5.84 -7.24 -11.83
N TYR A 61 5.56 -6.40 -12.84
CA TYR A 61 4.35 -6.60 -13.66
C TYR A 61 4.52 -6.10 -15.10
N ARG A 62 3.66 -6.60 -15.98
CA ARG A 62 3.51 -6.17 -17.37
C ARG A 62 2.05 -5.80 -17.65
N VAL A 63 1.87 -4.87 -18.58
CA VAL A 63 0.54 -4.41 -19.01
C VAL A 63 0.37 -4.65 -20.52
N ARG A 64 -0.87 -4.91 -20.94
CA ARG A 64 -1.19 -5.24 -22.34
C ARG A 64 -0.78 -4.17 -23.33
N GLU A 65 -0.94 -2.90 -22.99
CA GLU A 65 -0.59 -1.77 -23.88
C GLU A 65 0.92 -1.75 -24.20
N ARG A 66 1.77 -2.23 -23.28
CA ARG A 66 3.23 -2.21 -23.39
C ARG A 66 3.81 -3.56 -22.94
N PRO A 67 3.57 -4.64 -23.69
CA PRO A 67 3.85 -6.01 -23.22
C PRO A 67 5.34 -6.30 -23.07
N LYS A 68 6.22 -5.52 -23.72
CA LYS A 68 7.68 -5.64 -23.61
C LYS A 68 8.27 -4.84 -22.45
N VAL A 69 7.48 -4.03 -21.74
CA VAL A 69 7.95 -3.17 -20.65
C VAL A 69 7.67 -3.83 -19.31
N THR A 70 8.73 -4.14 -18.58
CA THR A 70 8.64 -4.59 -17.19
C THR A 70 8.55 -3.36 -16.28
N ASN A 71 7.48 -3.33 -15.46
CA ASN A 71 7.23 -2.28 -14.49
C ASN A 71 7.36 -2.82 -13.07
N TYR A 72 7.53 -1.90 -12.11
CA TYR A 72 7.72 -2.24 -10.71
C TYR A 72 6.90 -1.35 -9.78
N ALA A 73 6.35 -1.94 -8.74
CA ALA A 73 5.62 -1.24 -7.70
C ALA A 73 5.94 -1.84 -6.33
N GLN A 74 5.90 -1.00 -5.29
CA GLN A 74 6.12 -1.43 -3.91
C GLN A 74 5.06 -0.74 -3.04
N PRO A 75 3.94 -1.41 -2.69
CA PRO A 75 3.10 -0.94 -1.59
C PRO A 75 3.92 -0.94 -0.29
N ASP A 76 3.56 -0.08 0.66
CA ASP A 76 4.27 -0.05 1.94
C ASP A 76 4.02 -1.33 2.74
N GLY A 77 2.85 -1.96 2.62
CA GLY A 77 2.64 -3.28 3.20
C GLY A 77 1.38 -3.99 2.73
N LEU A 78 1.33 -5.29 2.99
CA LEU A 78 0.16 -6.13 2.84
C LEU A 78 -0.11 -6.83 4.17
N LEU A 79 -1.33 -6.69 4.70
CA LEU A 79 -1.80 -7.51 5.82
C LEU A 79 -2.72 -8.60 5.26
N ILE A 80 -2.24 -9.84 5.25
CA ILE A 80 -2.93 -11.02 4.72
C ILE A 80 -3.65 -11.70 5.88
N GLN A 81 -4.98 -11.76 5.83
CA GLN A 81 -5.83 -12.32 6.87
C GLN A 81 -6.69 -13.46 6.28
N PRO A 82 -6.13 -14.67 6.14
CA PRO A 82 -6.83 -15.80 5.50
C PRO A 82 -8.15 -16.14 6.20
N HIS A 83 -8.17 -16.04 7.53
CA HIS A 83 -9.35 -16.31 8.36
C HIS A 83 -10.53 -15.35 8.07
N ARG A 84 -10.29 -14.22 7.40
CA ARG A 84 -11.31 -13.25 6.97
C ARG A 84 -11.49 -13.17 5.47
N GLY A 85 -10.72 -13.95 4.70
CA GLY A 85 -10.65 -13.80 3.25
C GLY A 85 -10.29 -12.37 2.84
N ALA A 86 -9.34 -11.72 3.54
CA ALA A 86 -8.99 -10.32 3.26
C ALA A 86 -7.48 -10.10 3.12
N ILE A 87 -7.09 -9.25 2.17
CA ILE A 87 -5.73 -8.72 2.03
C ILE A 87 -5.83 -7.20 2.09
N THR A 88 -5.46 -6.62 3.24
CA THR A 88 -5.47 -5.16 3.42
C THR A 88 -4.21 -4.55 2.81
N ILE A 89 -4.37 -3.63 1.87
CA ILE A 89 -3.28 -2.91 1.21
C ILE A 89 -2.98 -1.63 1.99
N VAL A 90 -1.72 -1.48 2.40
CA VAL A 90 -1.27 -0.42 3.32
C VAL A 90 -0.38 0.59 2.58
N GLU A 91 -0.69 1.87 2.74
CA GLU A 91 0.18 3.01 2.39
C GLU A 91 0.42 3.86 3.65
N ILE A 92 1.68 4.16 3.96
CA ILE A 92 2.10 4.86 5.17
C ILE A 92 2.56 6.28 4.78
N LYS A 93 1.89 7.29 5.34
CA LYS A 93 2.26 8.70 5.14
C LYS A 93 2.52 9.39 6.47
N TYR A 94 3.47 10.31 6.51
CA TYR A 94 3.67 11.11 7.72
C TYR A 94 2.44 11.99 8.03
N ASN A 95 1.90 12.65 7.00
CA ASN A 95 0.70 13.46 7.06
C ASN A 95 -0.34 12.88 6.08
N HIS A 96 -1.62 12.98 6.44
CA HIS A 96 -2.72 12.67 5.54
C HIS A 96 -2.63 13.47 4.23
N CYS A 97 -2.85 12.81 3.11
CA CYS A 97 -2.70 13.38 1.77
C CYS A 97 -3.50 12.57 0.75
N SER A 98 -4.12 13.26 -0.21
CA SER A 98 -4.86 12.65 -1.33
C SER A 98 -3.99 11.79 -2.23
N ASP A 99 -2.67 12.02 -2.30
CA ASP A 99 -1.76 11.19 -3.11
C ASP A 99 -1.82 9.69 -2.73
N SER A 100 -2.15 9.39 -1.48
CA SER A 100 -2.34 8.00 -1.02
C SER A 100 -3.49 7.28 -1.75
N TYR A 101 -4.52 8.01 -2.19
CA TYR A 101 -5.62 7.45 -2.98
C TYR A 101 -5.09 6.84 -4.28
N PHE A 102 -4.33 7.63 -5.05
CA PHE A 102 -3.83 7.20 -6.35
C PHE A 102 -2.84 6.03 -6.21
N GLN A 103 -2.08 5.98 -5.12
CA GLN A 103 -1.23 4.83 -4.84
C GLN A 103 -2.05 3.58 -4.50
N LEU A 104 -3.00 3.68 -3.58
CA LEU A 104 -3.81 2.53 -3.15
C LEU A 104 -4.73 2.02 -4.25
N VAL A 105 -5.53 2.90 -4.83
CA VAL A 105 -6.63 2.56 -5.77
C VAL A 105 -6.12 2.36 -7.18
N ASP A 106 -5.32 3.29 -7.67
CA ASP A 106 -4.95 3.32 -9.09
C ASP A 106 -3.70 2.49 -9.38
N LYS A 107 -2.84 2.26 -8.37
CA LYS A 107 -1.58 1.53 -8.55
C LYS A 107 -1.58 0.16 -7.89
N TYR A 108 -1.78 0.06 -6.59
CA TYR A 108 -1.56 -1.21 -5.88
C TYR A 108 -2.73 -2.17 -5.97
N LEU A 109 -3.96 -1.68 -5.81
CA LEU A 109 -5.16 -2.53 -5.87
C LEU A 109 -5.24 -3.37 -7.16
N PRO A 110 -5.01 -2.83 -8.38
CA PRO A 110 -5.03 -3.63 -9.60
C PRO A 110 -3.98 -4.75 -9.59
N LEU A 111 -2.78 -4.48 -9.07
CA LEU A 111 -1.69 -5.47 -9.01
C LEU A 111 -1.98 -6.60 -8.02
N VAL A 112 -2.46 -6.25 -6.82
CA VAL A 112 -2.81 -7.23 -5.80
C VAL A 112 -3.99 -8.09 -6.26
N LYS A 113 -5.00 -7.49 -6.90
CA LYS A 113 -6.12 -8.23 -7.50
C LYS A 113 -5.69 -9.19 -8.62
N ALA A 114 -4.80 -8.73 -9.51
CA ALA A 114 -4.29 -9.56 -10.59
C ALA A 114 -3.51 -10.77 -10.07
N LEU A 115 -2.81 -10.63 -8.94
CA LEU A 115 -2.02 -11.70 -8.35
C LEU A 115 -2.87 -12.71 -7.54
N PHE A 116 -3.76 -12.21 -6.69
CA PHE A 116 -4.50 -13.07 -5.74
C PHE A 116 -5.89 -13.50 -6.24
N GLY A 117 -6.38 -12.92 -7.33
CA GLY A 117 -7.73 -13.14 -7.84
C GLY A 117 -8.82 -12.44 -7.01
N ASN A 118 -10.04 -12.36 -7.55
CA ASN A 118 -11.16 -11.64 -6.91
C ASN A 118 -12.18 -12.55 -6.22
N ASP A 119 -12.03 -13.87 -6.33
CA ASP A 119 -13.07 -14.82 -5.90
C ASP A 119 -13.00 -15.14 -4.41
N LEU A 120 -11.78 -15.15 -3.84
CA LEU A 120 -11.53 -15.54 -2.44
C LEU A 120 -11.22 -14.35 -1.52
N TRP A 121 -10.75 -13.25 -2.08
CA TRP A 121 -10.14 -12.17 -1.30
C TRP A 121 -10.90 -10.84 -1.46
N ALA A 122 -11.24 -10.24 -0.32
CA ALA A 122 -11.55 -8.84 -0.20
C ALA A 122 -10.26 -8.01 -0.11
N PHE A 123 -10.27 -6.80 -0.65
CA PHE A 123 -9.10 -5.91 -0.67
C PHE A 123 -9.38 -4.57 0.03
N PRO A 124 -9.48 -4.55 1.38
CA PRO A 124 -9.53 -3.28 2.11
C PRO A 124 -8.29 -2.43 1.81
N LEU A 125 -8.49 -1.11 1.74
CA LEU A 125 -7.42 -0.15 1.51
C LEU A 125 -7.26 0.72 2.75
N VAL A 126 -6.02 0.98 3.17
CA VAL A 126 -5.77 1.84 4.33
C VAL A 126 -4.57 2.74 4.13
N THR A 127 -4.78 4.03 4.46
CA THR A 127 -3.68 4.97 4.67
C THR A 127 -3.36 5.04 6.16
N VAL A 128 -2.11 4.77 6.53
CA VAL A 128 -1.62 4.87 7.91
C VAL A 128 -0.87 6.19 8.09
N VAL A 129 -1.32 7.02 9.03
CA VAL A 129 -0.83 8.40 9.18
C VAL A 129 -0.42 8.73 10.60
N LYS A 130 0.57 9.62 10.77
CA LYS A 130 0.87 10.18 12.09
C LYS A 130 -0.10 11.32 12.44
N TRP A 131 -0.40 12.13 11.42
CA TRP A 131 -1.27 13.29 11.50
C TRP A 131 -2.39 13.15 10.49
N TYR A 132 -3.62 13.13 11.00
CA TYR A 132 -4.83 13.17 10.20
C TYR A 132 -5.33 14.61 10.13
N ASP A 133 -5.65 15.03 8.91
CA ASP A 133 -6.31 16.30 8.63
C ASP A 133 -7.64 15.97 7.93
N ARG A 134 -8.75 16.41 8.55
CA ARG A 134 -10.12 16.18 8.08
C ARG A 134 -10.43 17.03 6.85
N ASP A 135 -9.79 18.19 6.70
CA ASP A 135 -10.10 19.16 5.65
C ASP A 135 -9.28 18.88 4.37
N THR A 136 -8.35 17.93 4.43
CA THR A 136 -7.67 17.40 3.25
C THR A 136 -8.70 16.77 2.31
N SER A 137 -8.94 17.42 1.17
CA SER A 137 -9.76 16.88 0.09
C SER A 137 -9.23 15.51 -0.34
N TYR A 138 -10.13 14.52 -0.41
CA TYR A 138 -9.79 13.13 -0.72
C TYR A 138 -10.73 12.62 -1.83
N PRO A 139 -10.23 11.94 -2.88
CA PRO A 139 -11.07 11.52 -4.02
C PRO A 139 -12.12 10.42 -3.73
N ALA A 140 -12.26 10.02 -2.47
CA ALA A 140 -13.16 8.94 -2.06
C ALA A 140 -13.63 9.13 -0.61
N SER A 141 -14.67 8.39 -0.23
CA SER A 141 -15.12 8.32 1.16
C SER A 141 -14.06 7.63 2.02
N ILE A 142 -13.62 8.32 3.05
CA ILE A 142 -12.67 7.80 4.04
C ILE A 142 -13.35 7.54 5.38
N ARG A 143 -12.83 6.57 6.13
CA ARG A 143 -13.28 6.26 7.48
C ARG A 143 -12.09 6.09 8.40
N LEU A 144 -12.06 6.82 9.52
CA LEU A 144 -11.10 6.56 10.58
C LEU A 144 -11.32 5.16 11.17
N ARG A 145 -10.24 4.39 11.31
CA ARG A 145 -10.24 3.02 11.83
C ARG A 145 -9.31 2.92 13.03
N GLU A 146 -9.78 2.22 14.05
CA GLU A 146 -9.02 1.95 15.29
C GLU A 146 -7.77 1.10 15.03
N SER A 147 -7.84 0.18 14.07
CA SER A 147 -6.74 -0.67 13.63
C SER A 147 -6.87 -1.01 12.15
N ILE A 148 -5.76 -1.38 11.50
CA ILE A 148 -5.75 -1.69 10.06
C ILE A 148 -6.56 -2.96 9.73
N GLU A 149 -6.70 -3.90 10.66
CA GLU A 149 -7.52 -5.09 10.47
C GLU A 149 -9.01 -4.74 10.34
N LYS A 150 -9.50 -3.68 11.01
CA LYS A 150 -10.92 -3.29 10.99
C LYS A 150 -11.33 -2.55 9.72
N CYS A 151 -10.47 -2.50 8.70
CA CYS A 151 -10.81 -1.93 7.40
C CYS A 151 -11.79 -2.84 6.63
N SER A 152 -12.59 -2.22 5.76
CA SER A 152 -13.50 -2.93 4.86
C SER A 152 -13.36 -2.36 3.44
N THR A 153 -13.98 -3.00 2.46
CA THR A 153 -13.98 -2.56 1.06
C THR A 153 -14.95 -1.41 0.78
N ALA A 154 -15.85 -1.10 1.72
CA ALA A 154 -16.87 -0.06 1.53
C ALA A 154 -16.30 1.37 1.53
N GLN A 155 -15.19 1.59 2.24
CA GLN A 155 -14.55 2.90 2.39
C GLN A 155 -13.04 2.72 2.56
N ILE A 156 -12.27 3.72 2.13
CA ILE A 156 -10.83 3.72 2.38
C ILE A 156 -10.59 4.02 3.86
N GLY A 157 -9.87 3.11 4.54
CA GLY A 157 -9.49 3.28 5.92
C GLY A 157 -8.43 4.37 6.09
N VAL A 158 -8.53 5.13 7.18
CA VAL A 158 -7.42 5.94 7.68
C VAL A 158 -7.13 5.51 9.11
N HIS A 159 -5.90 5.08 9.38
CA HIS A 159 -5.50 4.66 10.71
C HIS A 159 -4.40 5.59 11.23
N ILE A 160 -4.63 6.20 12.40
CA ILE A 160 -3.66 7.08 13.04
C ILE A 160 -2.71 6.22 13.89
N CYS A 161 -1.44 6.15 13.52
CA CYS A 161 -0.45 5.31 14.19
C CYS A 161 0.70 6.16 14.76
N ARG A 162 1.03 5.94 16.03
CA ARG A 162 2.10 6.67 16.75
C ARG A 162 3.00 5.71 17.54
N PRO A 163 3.81 4.90 16.85
CA PRO A 163 4.71 3.91 17.46
C PRO A 163 6.06 4.51 17.90
#